data_AF-A0A1F0MJD5-F1
#
_entry.id   AF-A0A1F0MJD5-F1
#
_cell.length_a   1.000
_cell.length_b   1.000
_cell.length_c   1.000
_cell.angle_alpha   90.00
_cell.angle_beta   90.00
_cell.angle_gamma   90.00
#
_symmetry.space_group_name_H-M   'P 1'
#
loop_
_entity.id
_entity.type
_entity.pdbx_description
1 polymer ?
#
loop_
_entity_poly.entity_id
_entity_poly.type
_entity_poly.pdbx_seq_one_letter_code
_entity_poly.pdbx_strand_id
1 'polypeptide(L)'
;MASEHAVADIRSESFPDYEPAIQDTYIEGYDPVSLAAPHASLNKHATWISMGLILASLHGFGMAVWGGAAMLYGFGAQQHDYAQIMLIIGVVEMVLTLVGGAALLGVGRKDYKAYRKATGRVN
;
A
#
# COMPACT_ATOMS: atom_id res chain seq x y z
N MET A 1 -42.49 -47.37 -5.46
CA MET A 1 -41.03 -47.21 -5.55
C MET A 1 -40.77 -45.80 -6.06
N ALA A 2 -40.29 -44.91 -5.18
CA ALA A 2 -40.03 -43.52 -5.55
C ALA A 2 -38.77 -43.46 -6.42
N SER A 3 -38.83 -42.74 -7.54
CA SER A 3 -37.67 -42.48 -8.37
C SER A 3 -36.71 -41.57 -7.60
N GLU A 4 -35.55 -42.09 -7.23
CA GLU A 4 -34.46 -41.24 -6.79
C GLU A 4 -34.05 -40.34 -7.96
N HIS A 5 -34.32 -39.05 -7.82
CA HIS A 5 -33.77 -38.05 -8.72
C HIS A 5 -32.25 -38.05 -8.53
N ALA A 6 -31.52 -38.55 -9.53
CA ALA A 6 -30.09 -38.33 -9.64
C ALA A 6 -29.88 -36.81 -9.78
N VAL A 7 -29.60 -36.15 -8.66
CA VAL A 7 -29.21 -34.73 -8.65
C VAL A 7 -27.82 -34.66 -9.27
N ALA A 8 -27.71 -34.00 -10.43
CA ALA A 8 -26.46 -33.80 -11.12
C ALA A 8 -25.44 -33.11 -10.19
N ASP A 9 -24.26 -33.70 -10.04
CA ASP A 9 -23.16 -33.10 -9.27
C ASP A 9 -22.59 -31.95 -10.09
N ILE A 10 -23.04 -30.73 -9.77
CA ILE A 10 -22.67 -29.48 -10.44
C ILE A 10 -21.14 -29.29 -10.47
N ARG A 11 -20.39 -29.88 -9.52
CA ARG A 11 -18.92 -29.81 -9.52
C ARG A 11 -18.25 -30.66 -10.60
N SER A 12 -18.92 -31.71 -11.07
CA SER A 12 -18.42 -32.58 -12.14
C SER A 12 -18.78 -32.08 -13.53
N GLU A 13 -19.81 -31.23 -13.63
CA GLU A 13 -20.27 -30.60 -14.88
C GLU A 13 -19.86 -29.12 -14.99
N SER A 14 -19.31 -28.53 -13.93
CA SER A 14 -18.73 -27.19 -13.98
C SER A 14 -17.42 -27.23 -14.77
N PHE A 15 -17.41 -26.54 -15.91
CA PHE A 15 -16.18 -26.21 -16.61
C PHE A 15 -15.24 -25.44 -15.68
N PRO A 16 -13.91 -25.56 -15.82
CA PRO A 16 -13.00 -24.69 -15.09
C PRO A 16 -13.38 -23.24 -15.38
N ASP A 17 -13.63 -22.44 -14.34
CA ASP A 17 -13.78 -21.00 -14.48
C ASP A 17 -12.40 -20.45 -14.88
N TYR A 18 -12.20 -20.30 -16.19
CA TYR A 18 -11.09 -19.53 -16.72
C TYR A 18 -11.48 -18.06 -16.55
N GLU A 19 -11.22 -17.47 -15.37
CA GLU A 19 -11.18 -16.02 -15.28
C GLU A 19 -10.04 -15.55 -16.20
N PRO A 20 -10.35 -14.88 -17.33
CA PRO A 20 -9.30 -14.38 -18.21
C PRO A 20 -8.44 -13.43 -17.39
N ALA A 21 -7.12 -13.55 -17.54
CA ALA A 21 -6.25 -12.66 -16.80
C ALA A 21 -6.54 -11.22 -17.25
N ILE A 22 -6.41 -10.25 -16.34
CA ILE A 22 -6.77 -8.84 -16.62
C ILE A 22 -6.08 -8.31 -17.89
N GLN A 23 -4.88 -8.81 -18.19
CA GLN A 23 -4.15 -8.47 -19.42
C GLN A 23 -4.76 -9.00 -20.71
N ASP A 24 -5.55 -10.08 -20.65
CA ASP A 24 -6.22 -10.72 -21.78
C ASP A 24 -7.52 -9.98 -22.15
N THR A 25 -7.97 -9.07 -21.29
CA THR A 25 -9.15 -8.21 -21.54
C THR A 25 -8.81 -6.97 -22.36
N TYR A 26 -7.53 -6.65 -22.54
CA TYR A 26 -7.12 -5.50 -23.35
C TYR A 26 -7.22 -5.81 -24.85
N ILE A 27 -7.59 -4.80 -25.64
CA ILE A 27 -7.56 -4.87 -27.10
C ILE A 27 -6.12 -5.15 -27.55
N GLU A 28 -5.93 -6.04 -28.54
CA GLU A 28 -4.60 -6.31 -29.07
C GLU A 28 -3.90 -5.03 -29.55
N GLY A 29 -2.65 -4.83 -29.11
CA GLY A 29 -1.87 -3.64 -29.41
C GLY A 29 -2.24 -2.39 -28.58
N TYR A 30 -3.28 -2.46 -27.75
CA TYR A 30 -3.61 -1.39 -26.83
C TYR A 30 -2.81 -1.51 -25.52
N ASP A 31 -2.12 -0.43 -25.17
CA ASP A 31 -1.42 -0.31 -23.90
C ASP A 31 -2.22 0.61 -22.98
N PRO A 32 -2.82 0.11 -21.86
CA PRO A 32 -3.64 0.93 -20.99
C PRO A 32 -2.82 2.02 -20.32
N VAL A 33 -3.42 3.19 -20.13
CA VAL A 33 -2.81 4.27 -19.34
C VAL A 33 -2.67 3.82 -17.87
N SER A 34 -1.50 4.07 -17.28
CA SER A 34 -1.13 3.63 -15.93
C SER A 34 -2.11 4.05 -14.83
N LEU A 35 -2.81 5.17 -15.02
CA LEU A 35 -3.77 5.71 -14.06
C LEU A 35 -5.11 4.99 -14.08
N ALA A 36 -5.58 4.58 -15.26
CA ALA A 36 -6.91 3.97 -15.44
C ALA A 36 -6.83 2.44 -15.52
N ALA A 37 -5.64 1.87 -15.48
CA ALA A 37 -5.45 0.43 -15.54
C ALA A 37 -6.08 -0.26 -14.31
N PRO A 38 -6.82 -1.37 -14.48
CA PRO A 38 -7.32 -2.18 -13.37
C PRO A 38 -6.23 -2.63 -12.37
N HIS A 39 -5.00 -2.85 -12.84
CA HIS A 39 -3.83 -3.19 -12.00
C HIS A 39 -3.14 -1.98 -11.36
N ALA A 40 -3.65 -0.77 -11.55
CA ALA A 40 -3.09 0.45 -10.99
C ALA A 40 -3.12 0.43 -9.45
N SER A 41 -1.99 0.74 -8.82
CA SER A 41 -1.89 0.82 -7.36
C SER A 41 -2.79 1.91 -6.77
N LEU A 42 -3.16 2.94 -7.55
CA LEU A 42 -4.07 4.00 -7.13
C LEU A 42 -5.48 3.50 -6.80
N ASN A 43 -5.89 2.35 -7.34
CA ASN A 43 -7.18 1.73 -7.04
C ASN A 43 -7.17 0.98 -5.70
N LYS A 44 -6.02 0.92 -5.00
CA LYS A 44 -5.88 0.18 -3.74
C LYS A 44 -5.86 1.14 -2.56
N HIS A 45 -6.76 0.93 -1.59
CA HIS A 45 -6.77 1.69 -0.33
C HIS A 45 -5.41 1.66 0.39
N ALA A 46 -4.71 0.52 0.34
CA ALA A 46 -3.37 0.38 0.91
C ALA A 46 -2.37 1.43 0.38
N THR A 47 -2.46 1.80 -0.90
CA THR A 47 -1.61 2.82 -1.51
C THR A 47 -1.92 4.21 -0.96
N TRP A 48 -3.19 4.54 -0.78
CA TRP A 48 -3.61 5.83 -0.20
C TRP A 48 -3.22 5.95 1.27
N ILE A 49 -3.43 4.89 2.05
CA ILE A 49 -3.01 4.85 3.46
C ILE A 49 -1.49 4.98 3.55
N SER A 50 -0.74 4.29 2.67
CA SER A 50 0.72 4.43 2.58
C SER A 50 1.15 5.88 2.33
N MET A 51 0.55 6.57 1.36
CA MET A 51 0.83 7.98 1.08
C MET A 51 0.53 8.87 2.29
N GLY A 52 -0.59 8.61 2.98
CA GLY A 52 -0.96 9.30 4.21
C GLY A 52 0.07 9.10 5.33
N LEU A 53 0.57 7.88 5.53
CA LEU A 53 1.62 7.60 6.50
C LEU A 53 2.95 8.26 6.14
N ILE A 54 3.34 8.24 4.86
CA ILE A 54 4.56 8.93 4.41
C ILE A 54 4.44 10.44 4.68
N LEU A 55 3.29 11.05 4.41
CA LEU A 55 3.04 12.46 4.75
C LEU A 55 3.05 12.70 6.27
N ALA A 56 2.44 11.81 7.05
CA ALA A 56 2.43 11.90 8.52
C ALA A 56 3.85 11.87 9.11
N SER A 57 4.79 11.14 8.49
CA SER A 57 6.17 11.09 8.95
C SER A 57 6.87 12.45 9.05
N LEU A 58 6.40 13.45 8.28
CA LEU A 58 6.92 14.81 8.33
C LEU A 58 6.62 15.49 9.69
N HIS A 59 5.51 15.15 10.33
CA HIS A 59 5.19 15.68 11.66
C HIS A 59 6.20 15.19 12.70
N GLY A 60 6.46 13.87 12.73
CA GLY A 60 7.50 13.28 13.57
C GLY A 60 8.90 13.83 13.30
N PHE A 61 9.24 14.03 12.02
CA PHE A 61 10.49 14.68 11.63
C PHE A 61 10.60 16.11 12.19
N GLY A 62 9.54 16.91 12.11
CA GLY A 62 9.50 18.26 12.68
C GLY A 62 9.73 18.28 14.18
N MET A 63 9.09 17.36 14.92
CA MET A 63 9.31 17.22 16.37
C MET A 63 10.75 16.81 16.70
N ALA A 64 11.32 15.88 15.92
CA ALA A 64 12.70 15.44 16.10
C ALA A 64 13.72 16.56 15.86
N VAL A 65 13.55 17.32 14.76
CA VAL A 65 14.41 18.47 14.43
C VAL A 65 14.33 19.52 15.53
N TRP A 66 13.12 19.87 15.97
CA TRP A 66 12.93 20.85 17.03
C TRP A 66 13.56 20.40 18.35
N GLY A 67 13.28 19.16 18.80
CA GLY A 67 13.81 18.63 20.05
C GLY A 67 15.33 18.53 20.04
N GLY A 68 15.92 18.04 18.94
CA GLY A 68 17.36 17.98 18.77
C GLY A 68 18.03 19.34 18.74
N ALA A 69 17.43 20.33 18.05
CA ALA A 69 17.94 21.70 18.03
C ALA A 69 17.91 22.34 19.42
N ALA A 70 16.83 22.17 20.19
CA ALA A 70 16.73 22.69 21.56
C ALA A 70 17.81 22.08 22.48
N MET A 71 18.14 20.80 22.31
CA MET A 71 19.21 20.14 23.08
C MET A 71 20.62 20.65 22.72
N LEU A 72 20.86 21.08 21.47
CA LEU A 72 22.16 21.55 21.01
C LEU A 72 22.39 23.05 21.25
N TYR A 73 21.34 23.86 21.06
CA TYR A 73 21.44 25.32 21.03
C TYR A 73 20.77 26.00 22.23
N GLY A 74 20.18 25.22 23.14
CA GLY A 74 19.55 25.69 24.36
C GLY A 74 18.03 25.77 24.28
N PHE A 75 17.39 25.69 25.45
CA PHE A 75 15.96 25.48 25.59
C PHE A 75 15.13 26.78 25.60
N GLY A 76 15.77 27.96 25.57
CA GLY A 76 15.08 29.24 25.73
C GLY A 76 14.27 29.29 27.03
N ALA A 77 12.97 29.57 26.94
CA ALA A 77 12.04 29.57 28.09
C ALA A 77 11.48 28.17 28.46
N GLN A 78 11.93 27.10 27.80
CA GLN A 78 11.42 25.74 27.97
C GLN A 78 12.27 24.92 28.95
N GLN A 79 11.72 23.81 29.44
CA GLN A 79 12.44 22.84 30.27
C GLN A 79 13.12 21.77 29.41
N HIS A 80 14.29 21.29 29.85
CA HIS A 80 15.09 20.26 29.18
C HIS A 80 14.26 19.01 28.84
N ASP A 81 13.39 18.58 29.74
CA ASP A 81 12.61 17.34 29.60
C ASP A 81 11.68 17.36 28.38
N TYR A 82 11.10 18.52 28.04
CA TYR A 82 10.22 18.63 26.87
C TYR A 82 10.96 18.44 25.55
N ALA A 83 12.19 18.95 25.44
CA ALA A 83 13.00 18.79 24.23
C ALA A 83 13.35 17.33 23.98
N GLN A 84 13.76 16.62 25.03
CA GLN A 84 14.08 15.19 24.96
C GLN A 84 12.84 14.35 24.62
N ILE A 85 11.70 14.64 25.25
CA ILE A 85 10.44 13.92 24.97
C ILE A 85 10.01 14.11 23.52
N MET A 86 10.02 15.36 23.02
CA MET A 86 9.64 15.65 21.63
C MET A 86 10.59 15.00 20.63
N LEU A 87 11.89 14.98 20.92
CA LEU A 87 12.87 14.27 20.10
C LEU A 87 12.54 12.78 19.99
N ILE A 88 12.31 12.11 21.13
CA ILE A 88 12.04 10.67 21.17
C ILE A 88 10.74 10.34 20.44
N ILE A 89 9.64 11.04 20.78
CA ILE A 89 8.33 10.79 20.17
C ILE A 89 8.39 11.08 18.66
N GLY A 90 9.04 12.17 18.25
CA GLY A 90 9.21 12.52 16.85
C GLY A 90 9.94 11.45 16.05
N VAL A 91 11.06 10.93 16.56
CA VAL A 91 11.79 9.84 15.91
C VAL A 91 10.95 8.57 15.84
N VAL A 92 10.27 8.19 16.93
CA VAL A 92 9.42 6.99 16.96
C VAL A 92 8.28 7.09 15.96
N GLU A 93 7.53 8.19 15.95
CA GLU A 93 6.44 8.42 15.00
C GLU A 93 6.94 8.38 13.55
N MET A 94 8.04 9.10 13.25
CA MET A 94 8.64 9.14 11.91
C MET A 94 9.01 7.73 11.44
N VAL A 95 9.65 6.93 12.28
CA VAL A 95 10.06 5.56 11.91
C VAL A 95 8.83 4.67 11.72
N LEU A 96 7.87 4.69 12.64
CA LEU A 96 6.66 3.84 12.55
C LEU A 96 5.85 4.14 11.30
N THR A 97 5.65 5.43 10.99
CA THR A 97 4.89 5.87 9.82
C THR A 97 5.64 5.58 8.52
N LEU A 98 6.97 5.76 8.44
CA LEU A 98 7.75 5.40 7.25
C LEU A 98 7.78 3.88 7.02
N VAL A 99 8.00 3.07 8.05
CA VAL A 99 8.02 1.61 7.94
C VAL A 99 6.64 1.08 7.55
N GLY A 100 5.59 1.56 8.22
CA GLY A 100 4.21 1.22 7.88
C GLY A 100 3.84 1.65 6.46
N GLY A 101 4.22 2.88 6.08
CA GLY A 101 4.05 3.42 4.74
C GLY A 101 4.73 2.58 3.66
N ALA A 102 6.00 2.20 3.87
CA ALA A 102 6.77 1.37 2.94
C ALA A 102 6.17 -0.05 2.80
N ALA A 103 5.76 -0.67 3.90
CA ALA A 103 5.11 -1.98 3.89
C ALA A 103 3.80 -1.95 3.11
N LEU A 104 2.92 -0.99 3.40
CA LEU A 104 1.64 -0.82 2.70
C LEU A 104 1.82 -0.45 1.23
N LEU A 105 2.85 0.33 0.88
CA LEU A 105 3.20 0.62 -0.51
C LEU A 105 3.56 -0.67 -1.26
N GLY A 106 4.33 -1.55 -0.61
CA GLY A 106 4.67 -2.86 -1.14
C GLY A 106 3.42 -3.69 -1.45
N VAL A 107 2.46 -3.72 -0.54
CA VAL A 107 1.17 -4.41 -0.69
C VAL A 107 0.33 -3.78 -1.80
N GLY A 108 0.20 -2.45 -1.82
CA GLY A 108 -0.57 -1.72 -2.84
C GLY A 108 -0.03 -1.89 -4.26
N ARG A 109 1.27 -2.18 -4.41
CA ARG A 109 1.94 -2.39 -5.71
C ARG A 109 2.01 -3.85 -6.15
N LYS A 110 1.39 -4.79 -5.43
CA LYS A 110 1.48 -6.24 -5.73
C LYS A 110 0.92 -6.57 -7.13
N ASP A 111 -0.25 -6.01 -7.47
CA ASP A 111 -0.95 -6.33 -8.72
C ASP A 111 -0.20 -5.74 -9.92
N TYR A 112 0.31 -4.51 -9.80
CA TYR A 112 1.21 -3.90 -10.78
C TYR A 112 2.48 -4.74 -11.00
N LYS A 113 3.11 -5.24 -9.94
CA LYS A 113 4.30 -6.09 -10.05
C LYS A 113 3.99 -7.43 -10.74
N ALA A 114 2.82 -8.02 -10.44
CA ALA A 114 2.36 -9.24 -11.10
C ALA A 114 2.10 -9.01 -12.59
N TYR A 115 1.41 -7.91 -12.94
CA TYR A 115 1.17 -7.48 -14.32
C TYR A 115 2.48 -7.30 -15.11
N ARG A 116 3.43 -6.54 -14.54
CA ARG A 116 4.74 -6.32 -15.16
C ARG A 116 5.51 -7.62 -15.37
N LYS A 117 5.43 -8.56 -14.42
CA LYS A 117 6.08 -9.88 -14.55
C LYS A 117 5.45 -10.73 -15.65
N ALA A 118 4.12 -10.69 -15.80
CA ALA A 118 3.40 -11.49 -16.78
C ALA A 118 3.55 -10.95 -18.20
N THR A 119 3.54 -9.62 -18.37
CA THR A 119 3.46 -8.99 -19.70
C THR A 119 4.78 -8.37 -20.17
N GLY A 120 5.74 -8.14 -19.26
CA GLY A 120 6.95 -7.37 -19.53
C GLY A 120 6.72 -5.86 -19.68
N ARG A 121 5.47 -5.40 -19.65
CA ARG A 121 5.09 -3.99 -19.80
C ARG A 121 5.21 -3.23 -18.47
N VAL A 122 5.41 -1.92 -18.54
CA VAL A 122 5.77 -1.07 -17.37
C VAL A 122 4.71 -0.03 -17.01
N ASN A 123 3.65 0.03 -17.79
CA ASN A 123 2.49 0.89 -17.63
C ASN A 123 1.54 0.44 -16.52
#